data_AF-A0A2V9Z9N8-F1
#
_entry.id   AF-A0A2V9Z9N8-F1
#
_cell.length_a   1.000
_cell.length_b   1.000
_cell.length_c   1.000
_cell.angle_alpha   90.00
_cell.angle_beta   90.00
_cell.angle_gamma   90.00
#
_symmetry.space_group_name_H-M   'P 1'
#
loop_
_entity.id
_entity.type
_entity.pdbx_description
1 polymer ?
#
loop_
_entity_poly.entity_id
_entity_poly.type
_entity_poly.pdbx_seq_one_letter_code
_entity_poly.pdbx_strand_id
1 'polypeptide(L)'
;MAKGKYMAILAENPGNARAKAGLESLPKDANVVASADADRMLANGIGEFYKGAYEDAEVHIKDYIELNGAKAALAYFYRAASKLTRYYLRGEKQDDRRLLTDAESDFRMAKKTPGFNPPEKMVSPKIIQVFNKSTS
;
A
#
# COMPACT_ATOMS: atom_id res chain seq x y z
N MET A 1 17.61 -11.40 3.71
CA MET A 1 16.14 -11.48 3.86
C MET A 1 15.57 -12.29 2.70
N ALA A 2 14.71 -13.29 2.96
CA ALA A 2 14.17 -14.20 1.94
C ALA A 2 12.75 -13.84 1.46
N LYS A 3 11.85 -13.35 2.34
CA LYS A 3 10.46 -12.99 2.00
C LYS A 3 10.37 -11.92 0.92
N GLY A 4 11.05 -10.79 1.12
CA GLY A 4 11.06 -9.68 0.16
C GLY A 4 11.62 -10.09 -1.21
N LYS A 5 12.62 -10.98 -1.25
CA LYS A 5 13.17 -11.52 -2.50
C LYS A 5 12.15 -12.37 -3.25
N TYR A 6 11.43 -13.25 -2.55
CA TYR A 6 10.39 -14.06 -3.20
C TYR A 6 9.22 -13.21 -3.69
N MET A 7 8.77 -12.23 -2.90
CA MET A 7 7.71 -11.31 -3.33
C MET A 7 8.16 -10.44 -4.52
N ALA A 8 9.42 -9.99 -4.56
CA ALA A 8 9.94 -9.23 -5.71
C ALA A 8 9.97 -10.07 -7.00
N ILE A 9 10.39 -11.34 -6.89
CA ILE A 9 10.37 -12.28 -8.02
C ILE A 9 8.94 -12.54 -8.49
N LEU A 10 7.97 -12.65 -7.57
CA LEU A 10 6.56 -12.86 -7.91
C LEU A 10 5.90 -11.62 -8.51
N ALA A 11 6.33 -10.41 -8.12
CA ALA A 11 5.86 -9.17 -8.73
C ALA A 11 6.33 -9.06 -10.20
N GLU A 12 7.56 -9.48 -10.50
CA GLU A 12 8.08 -9.50 -11.88
C GLU A 12 7.59 -10.71 -12.69
N ASN A 13 7.39 -11.86 -12.04
CA ASN A 13 6.94 -13.10 -12.65
C ASN A 13 5.97 -13.86 -11.72
N PRO A 14 4.66 -13.57 -11.82
CA PRO A 14 3.64 -14.18 -10.96
C PRO A 14 3.57 -15.72 -11.06
N GLY A 15 4.03 -16.30 -12.17
CA GLY A 15 4.04 -17.74 -12.42
C GLY A 15 5.23 -18.49 -11.84
N ASN A 16 6.15 -17.81 -11.13
CA ASN A 16 7.36 -18.45 -10.62
C ASN A 16 7.09 -19.42 -9.46
N ALA A 17 6.94 -20.71 -9.80
CA ALA A 17 6.64 -21.78 -8.84
C ALA A 17 7.68 -21.90 -7.71
N ARG A 18 8.96 -21.61 -7.98
CA ARG A 18 10.03 -21.65 -6.97
C ARG A 18 9.90 -20.51 -5.97
N ALA A 19 9.59 -19.31 -6.45
CA ALA A 19 9.36 -18.17 -5.57
C ALA A 19 8.12 -18.35 -4.71
N LYS A 20 7.06 -18.95 -5.27
CA LYS A 20 5.85 -19.30 -4.53
C LYS A 20 6.13 -20.32 -3.42
N ALA A 21 6.79 -21.44 -3.74
CA ALA A 21 7.17 -22.45 -2.75
C ALA A 21 8.12 -21.88 -1.68
N GLY A 22 9.07 -21.04 -2.08
CA GLY A 22 9.96 -20.34 -1.16
C GLY A 22 9.20 -19.44 -0.18
N LEU A 23 8.20 -18.69 -0.65
CA LEU A 23 7.35 -17.86 0.19
C LEU A 23 6.52 -18.68 1.18
N GLU A 24 5.95 -19.80 0.74
CA GLU A 24 5.14 -20.71 1.56
C GLU A 24 5.97 -21.40 2.65
N SER A 25 7.27 -21.64 2.39
CA SER A 25 8.19 -22.27 3.35
C SER A 25 8.70 -21.35 4.46
N LEU A 26 8.40 -20.04 4.40
CA LEU A 26 8.93 -19.09 5.37
C LEU A 26 8.18 -19.14 6.71
N PRO A 27 8.90 -19.07 7.85
CA PRO A 27 8.26 -18.92 9.15
C PRO A 27 7.37 -17.67 9.17
N LYS A 28 6.11 -17.84 9.58
CA LYS A 28 5.11 -16.75 9.64
C LYS A 28 5.51 -15.62 10.59
N ASP A 29 6.36 -15.92 11.58
CA ASP A 29 6.83 -14.99 12.61
C ASP A 29 8.22 -14.42 12.35
N ALA A 30 8.76 -14.60 11.14
CA ALA A 30 10.00 -13.95 10.79
C ALA A 30 9.75 -12.44 10.77
N ASN A 31 10.23 -11.75 11.82
CA ASN A 31 10.29 -10.30 11.95
C ASN A 31 11.33 -9.77 10.94
N VAL A 32 11.02 -9.94 9.65
CA VAL A 32 11.88 -9.60 8.53
C VAL A 32 11.77 -8.10 8.36
N VAL A 33 12.76 -7.36 8.88
CA VAL A 33 12.91 -5.94 8.58
C VAL A 33 12.97 -5.76 7.06
N ALA A 34 12.17 -4.84 6.55
CA ALA A 34 12.08 -4.57 5.12
C ALA A 34 13.47 -4.38 4.47
N SER A 35 13.76 -5.15 3.42
CA SER A 35 14.97 -5.02 2.60
C SER A 35 14.83 -3.90 1.56
N ALA A 36 15.93 -3.55 0.88
CA ALA A 36 15.91 -2.65 -0.27
C ALA A 36 14.85 -3.05 -1.33
N ASP A 37 14.53 -4.34 -1.44
CA ASP A 37 13.49 -4.85 -2.35
C ASP A 37 12.09 -4.38 -1.95
N ALA A 38 11.79 -4.32 -0.65
CA ALA A 38 10.52 -3.81 -0.17
C ALA A 38 10.41 -2.31 -0.48
N ASP A 39 11.48 -1.54 -0.24
CA ASP A 39 11.48 -0.12 -0.58
C ASP A 39 11.26 0.13 -2.09
N ARG A 40 11.75 -0.77 -2.95
CA ARG A 40 11.43 -0.74 -4.39
C ARG A 40 9.94 -1.00 -4.67
N MET A 41 9.28 -1.92 -3.95
CA MET A 41 7.83 -2.14 -4.09
C MET A 41 7.03 -0.91 -3.71
N LEU A 42 7.39 -0.23 -2.61
CA LEU A 42 6.74 1.01 -2.22
C LEU A 42 6.94 2.10 -3.28
N ALA A 43 8.17 2.26 -3.79
CA ALA A 43 8.46 3.23 -4.85
C ALA A 43 7.66 2.94 -6.13
N ASN A 44 7.55 1.66 -6.53
CA ASN A 44 6.73 1.24 -7.67
C ASN A 44 5.25 1.60 -7.45
N GLY A 45 4.68 1.24 -6.31
CA GLY A 45 3.28 1.52 -6.01
C GLY A 45 2.95 3.02 -5.97
N ILE A 46 3.85 3.85 -5.45
CA ILE A 46 3.70 5.32 -5.50
C ILE A 46 3.81 5.82 -6.95
N GLY A 47 4.74 5.27 -7.74
CA GLY A 47 4.87 5.60 -9.16
C GLY A 47 3.62 5.23 -9.98
N GLU A 48 3.01 4.09 -9.69
CA GLU A 48 1.76 3.63 -10.29
C GLU A 48 0.58 4.52 -9.92
N PHE A 49 0.49 4.95 -8.66
CA PHE A 49 -0.50 5.95 -8.24
C PHE A 49 -0.42 7.22 -9.11
N TYR A 50 0.79 7.75 -9.33
CA TYR A 50 0.97 8.93 -10.18
C TYR A 50 0.74 8.69 -11.67
N LYS A 51 0.84 7.44 -12.13
CA LYS A 51 0.50 7.05 -13.50
C LYS A 51 -1.00 6.77 -13.69
N GLY A 52 -1.80 6.81 -12.62
CA GLY A 52 -3.22 6.46 -12.64
C GLY A 52 -3.51 4.96 -12.57
N ALA A 53 -2.49 4.12 -12.36
CA ALA A 53 -2.62 2.67 -12.19
C ALA A 53 -2.94 2.33 -10.74
N TYR A 54 -4.12 2.76 -10.26
CA TYR A 54 -4.47 2.71 -8.84
C TYR A 54 -4.62 1.29 -8.29
N GLU A 55 -5.08 0.33 -9.10
CA GLU A 55 -5.22 -1.07 -8.68
C GLU A 55 -3.86 -1.74 -8.48
N ASP A 56 -2.92 -1.53 -9.42
CA ASP A 56 -1.55 -2.02 -9.31
C ASP A 56 -0.84 -1.38 -8.10
N ALA A 57 -1.03 -0.07 -7.91
CA ALA A 57 -0.51 0.65 -6.76
C ALA A 57 -1.00 0.02 -5.44
N GLU A 58 -2.27 -0.34 -5.34
CA GLU A 58 -2.81 -0.99 -4.15
C GLU A 58 -2.16 -2.34 -3.87
N VAL A 59 -1.89 -3.14 -4.92
CA VAL A 59 -1.24 -4.45 -4.79
C VAL A 59 0.19 -4.30 -4.30
N HIS A 60 1.02 -3.51 -4.99
CA HIS A 60 2.42 -3.36 -4.60
C HIS A 60 2.60 -2.70 -3.22
N ILE A 61 1.72 -1.75 -2.87
CA ILE A 61 1.75 -1.12 -1.55
C ILE A 61 1.27 -2.10 -0.47
N LYS A 62 0.28 -2.97 -0.76
CA LYS A 62 -0.15 -4.02 0.16
C LYS A 62 1.00 -4.99 0.42
N ASP A 63 1.71 -5.44 -0.62
CA ASP A 63 2.85 -6.35 -0.46
C ASP A 63 3.96 -5.72 0.39
N TYR A 64 4.23 -4.42 0.20
CA TYR A 64 5.14 -3.67 1.06
C TYR A 64 4.72 -3.69 2.54
N ILE A 65 3.44 -3.48 2.83
CA ILE A 65 2.88 -3.51 4.19
C ILE A 65 3.04 -4.92 4.78
N GLU A 66 2.76 -5.97 4.02
CA GLU A 66 2.91 -7.38 4.46
C GLU A 66 4.37 -7.80 4.70
N LEU A 67 5.32 -7.04 4.17
CA LEU A 67 6.76 -7.17 4.42
C LEU A 67 7.26 -6.36 5.61
N ASN A 68 6.36 -5.74 6.40
CA ASN A 68 6.71 -4.87 7.53
C ASN A 68 7.69 -3.76 7.12
N GLY A 69 7.37 -3.12 6.00
CA GLY A 69 8.02 -1.91 5.49
C GLY A 69 8.30 -0.85 6.56
N ALA A 70 9.53 -0.32 6.61
CA ALA A 70 9.89 0.74 7.56
C ALA A 70 9.07 2.04 7.37
N LYS A 71 8.53 2.27 6.16
CA LYS A 71 7.70 3.44 5.80
C LYS A 71 6.22 3.08 5.79
N ALA A 72 5.77 2.24 6.72
CA ALA A 72 4.39 1.73 6.78
C ALA A 72 3.34 2.85 6.71
N ALA A 73 3.54 3.97 7.40
CA ALA A 73 2.60 5.09 7.39
C ALA A 73 2.39 5.69 5.98
N LEU A 74 3.49 5.87 5.24
CA LEU A 74 3.46 6.36 3.86
C LEU A 74 2.76 5.36 2.94
N ALA A 75 3.02 4.07 3.13
CA ALA A 75 2.37 2.99 2.39
C ALA A 75 0.86 3.00 2.61
N TYR A 76 0.41 2.96 3.87
CA TYR A 76 -1.01 3.06 4.19
C TYR A 76 -1.66 4.32 3.59
N PHE A 77 -0.98 5.46 3.67
CA PHE A 77 -1.47 6.71 3.09
C PHE A 77 -1.71 6.60 1.58
N TYR A 78 -0.73 6.13 0.81
CA TYR A 78 -0.91 5.99 -0.64
C TYR A 78 -1.88 4.88 -1.03
N ARG A 79 -1.97 3.79 -0.25
CA ARG A 79 -2.99 2.76 -0.48
C ARG A 79 -4.40 3.30 -0.31
N ALA A 80 -4.62 4.14 0.70
CA ALA A 80 -5.88 4.84 0.91
C ALA A 80 -6.15 5.86 -0.21
N ALA A 81 -5.13 6.61 -0.63
CA ALA A 81 -5.24 7.58 -1.73
C ALA A 81 -5.64 6.90 -3.05
N SER A 82 -5.08 5.73 -3.38
CA SER A 82 -5.48 4.93 -4.55
C SER A 82 -6.95 4.52 -4.50
N LYS A 83 -7.40 3.98 -3.35
CA LYS A 83 -8.81 3.59 -3.14
C LYS A 83 -9.78 4.76 -3.27
N LEU A 84 -9.48 5.88 -2.63
CA LEU A 84 -10.32 7.09 -2.73
C LEU A 84 -10.36 7.65 -4.14
N THR A 85 -9.23 7.63 -4.84
CA THR A 85 -9.19 8.11 -6.22
C THR A 85 -10.09 7.26 -7.10
N ARG A 86 -10.04 5.92 -6.97
CA ARG A 86 -10.98 5.02 -7.68
C ARG A 86 -12.44 5.28 -7.29
N TYR A 87 -12.73 5.44 -5.99
CA TYR A 87 -14.08 5.77 -5.51
C TYR A 87 -14.62 7.07 -6.14
N TYR A 88 -13.80 8.12 -6.19
CA TYR A 88 -14.18 9.40 -6.79
C TYR A 88 -14.32 9.32 -8.31
N LEU A 89 -13.42 8.64 -9.01
CA LEU A 89 -13.49 8.47 -10.46
C LEU A 89 -14.70 7.65 -10.91
N ARG A 90 -15.19 6.75 -10.05
CA ARG A 90 -16.43 5.98 -10.28
C ARG A 90 -17.71 6.76 -9.97
N GLY A 91 -17.59 8.01 -9.52
CA GLY A 91 -18.72 8.89 -9.22
C GLY A 91 -19.34 8.64 -7.84
N GLU A 92 -18.55 8.17 -6.87
CA GLU A 92 -18.98 8.05 -5.46
C GLU A 92 -20.22 7.16 -5.28
N LYS A 93 -20.31 6.11 -6.09
CA LYS A 93 -21.44 5.17 -6.09
C LYS A 93 -21.53 4.41 -4.77
N GLN A 94 -22.74 4.13 -4.34
CA GLN A 94 -23.01 3.39 -3.11
C GLN A 94 -22.38 1.98 -3.13
N ASP A 95 -22.36 1.32 -4.28
CA ASP A 95 -21.76 -0.03 -4.42
C ASP A 95 -20.22 -0.01 -4.25
N ASP A 96 -19.58 1.14 -4.49
CA ASP A 96 -18.14 1.33 -4.31
C ASP A 96 -17.81 1.88 -2.91
N ARG A 97 -18.79 2.04 -2.01
CA ARG A 97 -18.59 2.61 -0.66
C ARG A 97 -17.59 1.81 0.18
N ARG A 98 -17.37 0.54 -0.15
CA ARG A 98 -16.30 -0.27 0.44
C ARG A 98 -14.92 0.34 0.22
N LEU A 99 -14.64 0.94 -0.95
CA LEU A 99 -13.36 1.62 -1.23
C LEU A 99 -13.13 2.78 -0.26
N LEU A 100 -14.18 3.56 0.04
CA LEU A 100 -14.13 4.64 1.02
C LEU A 100 -13.82 4.09 2.42
N THR A 101 -14.56 3.07 2.87
CA THR A 101 -14.35 2.47 4.20
C THR A 101 -12.95 1.86 4.36
N ASP A 102 -12.47 1.16 3.34
CA ASP A 102 -11.12 0.56 3.34
C ASP A 102 -10.03 1.65 3.33
N ALA A 103 -10.25 2.76 2.63
CA ALA A 103 -9.34 3.91 2.63
C ALA A 103 -9.27 4.62 3.99
N GLU A 104 -10.43 4.83 4.64
CA GLU A 104 -10.48 5.39 5.99
C GLU A 104 -9.72 4.50 6.97
N SER A 105 -9.87 3.17 6.87
CA SER A 105 -9.12 2.22 7.69
C SER A 105 -7.61 2.35 7.50
N ASP A 106 -7.15 2.45 6.26
CA ASP A 106 -5.76 2.66 5.92
C ASP A 106 -5.24 4.00 6.47
N PHE A 107 -6.00 5.08 6.38
CA PHE A 107 -5.61 6.36 6.97
C PHE A 107 -5.49 6.32 8.49
N ARG A 108 -6.37 5.59 9.19
CA ARG A 108 -6.21 5.38 10.63
C ARG A 108 -4.89 4.67 10.94
N MET A 109 -4.54 3.65 10.16
CA MET A 109 -3.26 2.95 10.31
C MET A 109 -2.07 3.86 10.04
N ALA A 110 -2.13 4.73 9.03
CA ALA A 110 -1.08 5.71 8.77
C ALA A 110 -0.89 6.67 9.97
N LYS A 111 -1.99 7.15 10.57
CA LYS A 111 -1.95 8.07 11.72
C LYS A 111 -1.49 7.44 13.03
N LYS A 112 -1.45 6.11 13.15
CA LYS A 112 -0.87 5.44 14.33
C LYS A 112 0.64 5.62 14.43
N THR A 113 1.31 5.99 13.33
CA THR A 113 2.76 6.25 13.35
C THR A 113 3.03 7.66 13.90
N PRO A 114 3.73 7.79 15.05
CA PRO A 114 4.03 9.09 15.63
C PRO A 114 4.82 9.99 14.67
N GLY A 115 4.42 11.26 14.56
CA GLY A 115 5.11 12.25 13.74
C GLY A 115 4.95 12.09 12.22
N PHE A 116 4.09 11.18 11.76
CA PHE A 116 3.80 11.06 10.32
C PHE A 116 3.05 12.30 9.80
N ASN A 117 3.59 12.92 8.76
CA ASN A 117 2.95 14.00 8.01
C ASN A 117 2.62 13.51 6.59
N PRO A 118 1.37 13.64 6.13
CA PRO A 118 1.01 13.24 4.78
C PRO A 118 1.68 14.16 3.73
N PRO A 119 1.94 13.66 2.51
CA PRO A 119 2.46 14.46 1.41
C PRO A 119 1.35 15.35 0.80
N GLU A 120 0.91 16.38 1.53
CA GLU A 120 -0.25 17.22 1.21
C GLU A 120 -0.22 17.86 -0.19
N LYS A 121 0.98 18.21 -0.67
CA LYS A 121 1.18 18.85 -1.98
C LYS A 121 1.16 17.87 -3.15
N MET A 122 1.12 16.57 -2.87
CA MET A 122 1.31 15.51 -3.85
C MET A 122 0.05 14.67 -4.07
N VAL A 123 -1.06 15.00 -3.41
CA VAL A 123 -2.38 14.37 -3.60
C VAL A 123 -3.48 15.44 -3.62
N SER A 124 -4.68 15.08 -4.04
CA SER A 124 -5.78 16.04 -4.11
C SER A 124 -6.21 16.53 -2.71
N PRO A 125 -6.67 17.79 -2.57
CA PRO A 125 -7.19 18.31 -1.30
C PRO A 125 -8.34 17.46 -0.72
N LYS A 126 -9.15 16.84 -1.58
CA LYS A 126 -10.26 15.96 -1.17
C LYS A 126 -9.76 14.72 -0.43
N ILE A 127 -8.64 14.13 -0.86
CA ILE A 127 -7.98 13.01 -0.18
C ILE A 127 -7.45 13.47 1.20
N ILE A 128 -6.79 14.63 1.27
CA ILE A 128 -6.30 15.19 2.53
C ILE A 128 -7.42 15.47 3.53
N GLN A 129 -8.58 15.94 3.06
CA GLN A 129 -9.74 16.14 3.92
C GLN A 129 -10.22 14.83 4.57
N VAL A 130 -10.26 13.72 3.82
CA VAL A 130 -10.64 12.41 4.40
C VAL A 130 -9.57 11.90 5.36
N PHE A 131 -8.29 12.06 5.03
CA PHE A 131 -7.19 11.74 5.96
C PHE A 131 -7.35 12.50 7.26
N ASN A 132 -7.56 13.82 7.21
CA ASN A 132 -7.70 14.67 8.39
C ASN A 132 -8.90 14.27 9.25
N LYS A 133 -10.02 13.89 8.64
CA LYS A 133 -11.23 13.42 9.34
C LYS A 133 -11.12 12.00 9.91
N SER A 134 -10.22 11.17 9.39
CA SER A 134 -10.02 9.80 9.89
C SER A 134 -9.37 9.84 11.28
N THR A 135 -10.00 9.30 12.31
CA THR A 135 -9.48 9.31 13.69
C THR A 135 -8.60 8.09 13.97
N SER A 136 -7.40 8.27 14.55
CA SER A 136 -6.47 7.19 14.90
C SER A 136 -7.02 6.16 15.88
#